data_AF-Q2M408-F1
#
_entry.id   AF-Q2M408-F1
#
_cell.length_a   1.000
_cell.length_b   1.000
_cell.length_c   1.000
_cell.angle_alpha   90.00
_cell.angle_beta   90.00
_cell.angle_gamma   90.00
#
_symmetry.space_group_name_H-M   'P 1'
#
loop_
_entity.id
_entity.type
_entity.pdbx_description
1 polymer ?
#
loop_
_entity_poly.entity_id
_entity_poly.type
_entity_poly.pdbx_seq_one_letter_code
_entity_poly.pdbx_strand_id
1 'polypeptide(L)'
;MVKLFCSIVGVAGSPFSVEVNEGKTVDDLKKAIKAENLDDPTLRNVAPKNLQLFLAKKGDAWLRYNEDLDTYLQSEIDTSSYLHMRASWKLSKPTLFGPDVSLGEDVVHVLVVVPGQRLPIAATAIHEPHPARKKRWEELNKILDRNQRAKVNAAGESSTGYSYVSFSDVDRVMRARRYEQPRKVIENEKIDVLYEYLLLLTKAFGEIVNGKEAKRLYFIVPVLVCVCGLFDGEVRILAEETVTGKRVHGDGAFEFVIERGSKRVCIVKAKRDDFQQGLAQAYVGSEVLADLEGLTDLFSIVTNFKEWYFSRCLNDRVERDDATMDMEHDIPTREAVKKIAEKIYSMLS
;
A
#
# COMPACT_ATOMS: atom_id res chain seq x y z
N MET A 1 -40.46 1.90 -5.59
CA MET A 1 -39.22 1.32 -5.04
C MET A 1 -38.39 0.88 -6.23
N VAL A 2 -37.07 0.94 -6.10
CA VAL A 2 -36.14 0.46 -7.11
C VAL A 2 -35.37 -0.73 -6.54
N LYS A 3 -35.24 -1.79 -7.33
CA LYS A 3 -34.43 -2.97 -7.02
C LYS A 3 -33.11 -2.85 -7.76
N LEU A 4 -32.01 -2.75 -7.01
CA LEU A 4 -30.67 -2.61 -7.55
C LEU A 4 -29.89 -3.90 -7.31
N PHE A 5 -29.15 -4.35 -8.31
CA PHE A 5 -28.17 -5.42 -8.14
C PHE A 5 -26.80 -4.82 -7.85
N CYS A 6 -26.22 -5.25 -6.74
CA CYS A 6 -24.97 -4.75 -6.19
C CYS A 6 -23.92 -5.86 -6.21
N SER A 7 -22.68 -5.51 -6.48
CA SER A 7 -21.54 -6.43 -6.37
C SER A 7 -20.42 -5.79 -5.55
N ILE A 8 -19.77 -6.57 -4.71
CA ILE A 8 -18.63 -6.12 -3.92
C ILE A 8 -17.36 -6.25 -4.75
N VAL A 9 -16.62 -5.15 -4.91
CA VAL A 9 -15.32 -5.16 -5.58
C VAL A 9 -14.33 -5.97 -4.73
N GLY A 10 -13.68 -6.95 -5.36
CA GLY A 10 -12.76 -7.88 -4.71
C GLY A 10 -13.37 -9.17 -4.20
N VAL A 11 -14.68 -9.36 -4.33
CA VAL A 11 -15.34 -10.59 -3.89
C VAL A 11 -15.92 -11.26 -5.13
N ALA A 12 -15.54 -12.51 -5.37
CA ALA A 12 -16.28 -13.33 -6.32
C ALA A 12 -17.60 -13.73 -5.67
N GLY A 13 -18.68 -13.64 -6.44
CA GLY A 13 -20.01 -13.87 -5.93
C GLY A 13 -21.06 -13.29 -6.87
N SER A 14 -22.24 -13.91 -6.81
CA SER A 14 -23.39 -13.39 -7.54
C SER A 14 -23.78 -12.01 -7.00
N PRO A 15 -24.19 -11.07 -7.87
CA PRO A 15 -24.75 -9.80 -7.43
C PRO A 15 -25.93 -10.04 -6.48
N PHE A 16 -25.99 -9.28 -5.39
CA PHE A 16 -27.09 -9.32 -4.44
C PHE A 16 -28.06 -8.18 -4.73
N SER A 17 -29.35 -8.41 -4.54
CA SER A 17 -30.36 -7.38 -4.77
C SER A 17 -30.62 -6.57 -3.50
N VAL A 18 -30.75 -5.25 -3.65
CA VAL A 18 -31.16 -4.33 -2.59
C VAL A 18 -32.35 -3.52 -3.06
N GLU A 19 -33.42 -3.52 -2.28
CA GLU A 19 -34.60 -2.70 -2.54
C GLU A 19 -34.53 -1.39 -1.74
N VAL A 20 -34.71 -0.26 -2.43
CA VAL A 20 -34.67 1.06 -1.81
C VAL A 20 -35.68 1.99 -2.46
N ASN A 21 -36.20 2.96 -1.71
CA ASN A 21 -37.06 4.00 -2.29
C ASN A 21 -36.20 5.00 -3.09
N GLU A 22 -36.54 5.25 -4.35
CA GLU A 22 -35.80 6.17 -5.24
C GLU A 22 -35.70 7.60 -4.71
N GLY A 23 -36.65 8.05 -3.87
CA GLY A 23 -36.60 9.35 -3.21
C GLY A 23 -35.58 9.44 -2.08
N LYS A 24 -34.98 8.32 -1.67
CA LYS A 24 -33.94 8.23 -0.64
C LYS A 24 -32.57 8.62 -1.20
N THR A 25 -31.61 8.75 -0.29
CA THR A 25 -30.25 9.16 -0.60
C THR A 25 -29.33 7.97 -0.83
N VAL A 26 -28.14 8.21 -1.39
CA VAL A 26 -27.08 7.21 -1.48
C VAL A 26 -26.63 6.75 -0.08
N ASP A 27 -26.67 7.60 0.95
CA ASP A 27 -26.43 7.19 2.34
C ASP A 27 -27.44 6.15 2.83
N ASP A 28 -28.72 6.30 2.48
CA ASP A 28 -29.75 5.32 2.79
C ASP A 28 -29.50 3.99 2.05
N LEU A 29 -29.03 4.04 0.80
CA LEU A 29 -28.61 2.85 0.06
C LEU A 29 -27.43 2.14 0.74
N LYS A 30 -26.42 2.87 1.24
CA LYS A 30 -25.30 2.27 2.00
C LYS A 30 -25.81 1.52 3.24
N LYS A 31 -26.81 2.07 3.94
CA LYS A 31 -27.44 1.40 5.09
C LYS A 31 -28.22 0.16 4.66
N ALA A 32 -28.97 0.23 3.56
CA ALA A 32 -29.72 -0.89 3.02
C ALA A 32 -28.80 -2.05 2.59
N ILE A 33 -27.72 -1.76 1.86
CA ILE A 33 -26.69 -2.75 1.48
C ILE A 33 -26.17 -3.48 2.71
N LYS A 34 -25.83 -2.76 3.78
CA LYS A 34 -25.35 -3.39 5.01
C LYS A 34 -26.43 -4.24 5.69
N ALA A 35 -27.67 -3.77 5.72
CA ALA A 35 -28.78 -4.48 6.36
C ALA A 35 -29.11 -5.82 5.66
N GLU A 36 -29.01 -5.87 4.34
CA GLU A 36 -29.24 -7.08 3.53
C GLU A 36 -28.09 -8.10 3.61
N ASN A 37 -26.91 -7.71 4.11
CA ASN A 37 -25.70 -8.55 4.12
C ASN A 37 -25.04 -8.59 5.51
N LEU A 38 -25.84 -8.77 6.56
CA LEU A 38 -25.34 -8.81 7.95
C LEU A 38 -24.51 -10.07 8.25
N ASP A 39 -24.77 -11.14 7.51
CA ASP A 39 -24.08 -12.43 7.56
C ASP A 39 -22.79 -12.45 6.73
N ASP A 40 -22.64 -11.53 5.76
CA ASP A 40 -21.42 -11.41 4.95
C ASP A 40 -20.26 -10.86 5.81
N PRO A 41 -19.18 -11.66 6.03
CA PRO A 41 -18.04 -11.24 6.83
C PRO A 41 -17.32 -9.99 6.26
N THR A 42 -17.45 -9.71 4.96
CA THR A 42 -16.81 -8.56 4.30
C THR A 42 -17.49 -7.23 4.68
N LEU A 43 -18.80 -7.24 4.95
CA LEU A 43 -19.57 -6.04 5.31
C LEU A 43 -19.87 -5.93 6.81
N ARG A 44 -19.84 -7.04 7.54
CA ARG A 44 -20.18 -7.14 8.97
C ARG A 44 -19.49 -6.07 9.83
N ASN A 45 -18.18 -5.90 9.65
CA ASN A 45 -17.34 -5.03 10.49
C ASN A 45 -17.16 -3.60 9.96
N VAL A 46 -17.88 -3.21 8.90
CA VAL A 46 -17.68 -1.92 8.22
C VAL A 46 -18.87 -1.00 8.48
N ALA A 47 -18.61 0.23 8.92
CA ALA A 47 -19.68 1.21 9.09
C ALA A 47 -20.26 1.59 7.70
N PRO A 48 -21.60 1.69 7.51
CA PRO A 48 -22.19 2.02 6.22
C PRO A 48 -21.58 3.27 5.58
N LYS A 49 -21.30 4.31 6.38
CA LYS A 49 -20.69 5.57 5.92
C LYS A 49 -19.33 5.38 5.23
N ASN A 50 -18.61 4.32 5.56
CA ASN A 50 -17.29 4.03 5.02
C ASN A 50 -17.38 3.38 3.63
N LEU A 51 -18.46 2.67 3.30
CA LEU A 51 -18.63 2.08 1.97
C LEU A 51 -18.55 3.16 0.89
N GLN A 52 -17.82 2.90 -0.19
CA GLN A 52 -17.87 3.74 -1.38
C GLN A 52 -18.74 3.04 -2.44
N LEU A 53 -19.61 3.80 -3.10
CA LEU A 53 -20.54 3.27 -4.08
C LEU A 53 -20.26 3.92 -5.43
N PHE A 54 -20.18 3.11 -6.47
CA PHE A 54 -19.98 3.57 -7.84
C PHE A 54 -21.11 3.06 -8.72
N LEU A 55 -21.56 3.91 -9.65
CA LEU A 55 -22.51 3.48 -10.66
C LEU A 55 -21.79 2.49 -11.59
N ALA A 56 -22.27 1.26 -11.70
CA ALA A 56 -21.66 0.20 -12.49
C ALA A 56 -21.96 0.38 -13.99
N LYS A 57 -21.77 1.60 -14.49
CA LYS A 57 -22.08 2.03 -15.86
C LYS A 57 -20.90 2.78 -16.45
N LYS A 58 -20.47 2.39 -17.65
CA LYS A 58 -19.46 3.09 -18.46
C LYS A 58 -20.12 3.64 -19.71
N GLY A 59 -20.18 4.96 -19.83
CA GLY A 59 -21.00 5.60 -20.87
C GLY A 59 -22.46 5.18 -20.74
N ASP A 60 -23.01 4.59 -21.80
CA ASP A 60 -24.39 4.10 -21.83
C ASP A 60 -24.55 2.62 -21.48
N ALA A 61 -23.45 1.89 -21.24
CA ALA A 61 -23.48 0.45 -20.98
C ALA A 61 -23.31 0.13 -19.48
N TRP A 62 -24.23 -0.69 -18.95
CA TRP A 62 -24.10 -1.29 -17.62
C TRP A 62 -23.10 -2.45 -17.62
N LEU A 63 -22.51 -2.72 -16.46
CA LEU A 63 -21.67 -3.90 -16.24
C LEU A 63 -22.56 -5.15 -16.29
N ARG A 64 -22.25 -6.08 -17.18
CA ARG A 64 -23.05 -7.30 -17.36
C ARG A 64 -22.84 -8.27 -16.21
N TYR A 65 -23.90 -8.95 -15.82
CA TYR A 65 -23.83 -10.14 -15.00
C TYR A 65 -23.67 -11.36 -15.90
N ASN A 66 -22.44 -11.80 -16.09
CA ASN A 66 -22.09 -12.97 -16.90
C ASN A 66 -20.98 -13.79 -16.20
N GLU A 67 -20.50 -14.85 -16.86
CA GLU A 67 -19.46 -15.75 -16.36
C GLU A 67 -18.12 -15.03 -16.07
N ASP A 68 -17.87 -13.88 -16.69
CA ASP A 68 -16.64 -13.09 -16.52
C ASP A 68 -16.70 -12.13 -15.32
N LEU A 69 -17.88 -11.92 -14.72
CA LEU A 69 -18.08 -10.90 -13.68
C LEU A 69 -17.17 -11.14 -12.47
N ASP A 70 -17.02 -12.38 -12.01
CA ASP A 70 -16.17 -12.69 -10.87
C ASP A 70 -14.70 -12.34 -11.14
N THR A 71 -14.21 -12.69 -12.32
CA THR A 71 -12.85 -12.34 -12.77
C THR A 71 -12.69 -10.82 -12.83
N TYR A 72 -13.70 -10.11 -13.31
CA TYR A 72 -13.70 -8.65 -13.35
C TYR A 72 -13.67 -8.04 -11.94
N LEU A 73 -14.53 -8.49 -11.04
CA LEU A 73 -14.61 -7.99 -9.65
C LEU A 73 -13.34 -8.25 -8.85
N GLN A 74 -12.66 -9.37 -9.10
CA GLN A 74 -11.38 -9.69 -8.46
C GLN A 74 -10.16 -9.02 -9.10
N SER A 75 -10.32 -8.44 -10.29
CA SER A 75 -9.25 -7.66 -10.92
C SER A 75 -9.07 -6.29 -10.25
N GLU A 76 -7.96 -5.62 -10.54
CA GLU A 76 -7.76 -4.23 -10.12
C GLU A 76 -8.71 -3.33 -10.93
N ILE A 77 -9.91 -3.11 -10.39
CA ILE A 77 -10.91 -2.23 -11.00
C ILE A 77 -10.46 -0.78 -10.82
N ASP A 78 -10.18 -0.10 -11.94
CA ASP A 78 -10.03 1.34 -11.97
C ASP A 78 -11.38 2.02 -11.71
N THR A 79 -11.65 2.30 -10.43
CA THR A 79 -12.87 2.97 -9.98
C THR A 79 -13.00 4.41 -10.48
N SER A 80 -11.91 5.05 -10.94
CA SER A 80 -11.96 6.40 -11.52
C SER A 80 -12.74 6.46 -12.83
N SER A 81 -12.85 5.31 -13.52
CA SER A 81 -13.65 5.16 -14.73
C SER A 81 -15.16 5.04 -14.48
N TYR A 82 -15.59 4.99 -13.21
CA TYR A 82 -16.98 4.89 -12.81
C TYR A 82 -17.46 6.14 -12.07
N LEU A 83 -18.75 6.44 -12.15
CA LEU A 83 -19.33 7.57 -11.45
C LEU A 83 -19.41 7.28 -9.94
N HIS A 84 -18.56 7.95 -9.15
CA HIS A 84 -18.62 7.91 -7.69
C HIS A 84 -19.93 8.55 -7.18
N MET A 85 -20.74 7.76 -6.48
CA MET A 85 -22.04 8.16 -5.95
C MET A 85 -21.87 8.88 -4.60
N ARG A 86 -22.11 10.20 -4.58
CA ARG A 86 -21.99 10.98 -3.35
C ARG A 86 -23.15 10.68 -2.40
N ALA A 87 -22.84 10.51 -1.11
CA ALA A 87 -23.79 10.11 -0.07
C ALA A 87 -25.07 10.98 -0.01
N SER A 88 -24.96 12.28 -0.31
CA SER A 88 -26.08 13.22 -0.27
C SER A 88 -26.99 13.21 -1.50
N TRP A 89 -26.62 12.49 -2.56
CA TRP A 89 -27.43 12.46 -3.78
C TRP A 89 -28.69 11.63 -3.57
N LYS A 90 -29.82 12.10 -4.10
CA LYS A 90 -31.02 11.28 -4.22
C LYS A 90 -30.85 10.26 -5.32
N LEU A 91 -31.34 9.04 -5.11
CA LEU A 91 -31.25 7.97 -6.10
C LEU A 91 -32.06 8.29 -7.37
N SER A 92 -33.16 9.04 -7.24
CA SER A 92 -33.99 9.54 -8.33
C SER A 92 -33.33 10.61 -9.21
N LYS A 93 -32.08 10.98 -8.94
CA LYS A 93 -31.33 11.90 -9.80
C LYS A 93 -31.19 11.28 -11.21
N PRO A 94 -31.41 12.03 -12.30
CA PRO A 94 -31.32 11.48 -13.67
C PRO A 94 -29.98 10.84 -14.02
N THR A 95 -28.89 11.26 -13.36
CA THR A 95 -27.55 10.67 -13.54
C THR A 95 -27.35 9.35 -12.79
N LEU A 96 -28.34 8.89 -12.01
CA LEU A 96 -28.30 7.66 -11.21
C LEU A 96 -29.42 6.70 -11.65
N PHE A 97 -30.51 6.64 -10.89
CA PHE A 97 -31.65 5.74 -11.07
C PHE A 97 -32.96 6.54 -11.15
N GLY A 98 -32.91 7.69 -11.84
CA GLY A 98 -34.08 8.51 -12.09
C GLY A 98 -35.14 7.79 -12.95
N PRO A 99 -36.35 8.36 -13.05
CA PRO A 99 -37.49 7.71 -13.71
C PRO A 99 -37.25 7.36 -15.18
N ASP A 100 -36.38 8.09 -15.88
CA ASP A 100 -36.06 7.86 -17.30
C ASP A 100 -34.89 6.89 -17.51
N VAL A 101 -34.31 6.35 -16.43
CA VAL A 101 -33.16 5.44 -16.51
C VAL A 101 -33.64 4.00 -16.65
N SER A 102 -33.36 3.39 -17.81
CA SER A 102 -33.51 1.94 -17.97
C SER A 102 -32.40 1.22 -17.21
N LEU A 103 -32.80 0.47 -16.18
CA LEU A 103 -31.90 -0.25 -15.28
C LEU A 103 -31.23 -1.46 -15.96
N GLY A 104 -31.75 -1.91 -17.12
CA GLY A 104 -31.27 -3.10 -17.80
C GLY A 104 -31.67 -4.40 -17.10
N GLU A 105 -31.53 -5.52 -17.80
CA GLU A 105 -31.70 -6.88 -17.27
C GLU A 105 -30.34 -7.58 -17.26
N ASP A 106 -30.12 -8.49 -16.31
CA ASP A 106 -28.85 -9.23 -16.15
C ASP A 106 -27.61 -8.34 -16.06
N VAL A 107 -27.70 -7.29 -15.24
CA VAL A 107 -26.62 -6.31 -15.04
C VAL A 107 -26.40 -5.96 -13.57
N VAL A 108 -25.18 -5.55 -13.27
CA VAL A 108 -24.81 -4.91 -12.01
C VAL A 108 -25.09 -3.42 -12.13
N HIS A 109 -25.74 -2.85 -11.11
CA HIS A 109 -26.12 -1.45 -11.05
C HIS A 109 -25.14 -0.64 -10.19
N VAL A 110 -24.65 -1.25 -9.10
CA VAL A 110 -23.80 -0.61 -8.11
C VAL A 110 -22.59 -1.48 -7.81
N LEU A 111 -21.40 -0.89 -7.92
CA LEU A 111 -20.18 -1.45 -7.36
C LEU A 111 -20.02 -0.95 -5.93
N VAL A 112 -19.87 -1.89 -4.99
CA VAL A 112 -19.66 -1.63 -3.57
C VAL A 112 -18.18 -1.83 -3.27
N VAL A 113 -17.50 -0.76 -2.89
CA VAL A 113 -16.09 -0.81 -2.48
C VAL A 113 -16.03 -0.69 -0.97
N VAL A 114 -15.45 -1.71 -0.33
CA VAL A 114 -15.26 -1.77 1.10
C VAL A 114 -13.86 -1.24 1.44
N PRO A 115 -13.73 -0.17 2.23
CA PRO A 115 -12.41 0.34 2.60
C PRO A 115 -11.61 -0.69 3.38
N GLY A 116 -10.35 -0.83 3.00
CA GLY A 116 -9.43 -1.74 3.66
C GLY A 116 -9.61 -3.22 3.32
N GLN A 117 -10.56 -3.55 2.46
CA GLN A 117 -10.64 -4.89 1.89
C GLN A 117 -9.45 -5.10 0.96
N ARG A 118 -8.54 -6.00 1.36
CA ARG A 118 -7.54 -6.54 0.43
C ARG A 118 -8.31 -7.31 -0.62
N LEU A 119 -8.29 -6.85 -1.86
CA LEU A 119 -8.70 -7.68 -2.99
C LEU A 119 -7.85 -8.96 -2.87
N PRO A 120 -8.44 -10.17 -2.82
CA PRO A 120 -7.68 -11.36 -3.12
C PRO A 120 -7.05 -11.07 -4.47
N ILE A 121 -5.71 -11.03 -4.53
CA ILE A 121 -5.03 -10.97 -5.81
C ILE A 121 -5.59 -12.14 -6.58
N ALA A 122 -6.42 -11.86 -7.59
CA ALA A 122 -6.95 -12.90 -8.43
C ALA A 122 -5.74 -13.74 -8.83
N ALA A 123 -5.75 -15.03 -8.47
CA ALA A 123 -4.65 -15.95 -8.76
C ALA A 123 -4.39 -16.08 -10.29
N THR A 124 -5.16 -15.35 -11.10
CA THR A 124 -5.40 -15.56 -12.52
C THR A 124 -4.81 -14.47 -13.43
N ALA A 125 -4.01 -13.53 -12.92
CA ALA A 125 -3.09 -12.76 -13.76
C ALA A 125 -1.83 -12.28 -13.02
N ILE A 126 -1.14 -13.18 -12.30
CA ILE A 126 0.28 -12.93 -12.03
C ILE A 126 0.97 -13.04 -13.39
N HIS A 127 1.08 -11.93 -14.12
CA HIS A 127 1.90 -11.85 -15.31
C HIS A 127 3.26 -12.49 -15.00
N GLU A 128 3.73 -13.34 -15.92
CA GLU A 128 5.05 -13.95 -15.78
C GLU A 128 6.05 -12.82 -15.47
N PRO A 129 6.82 -12.92 -14.37
CA PRO A 129 7.75 -11.87 -13.98
C PRO A 129 8.68 -11.53 -15.13
N HIS A 130 9.05 -10.26 -15.21
CA HIS A 130 10.01 -9.84 -16.22
C HIS A 130 11.26 -10.74 -16.21
N PRO A 131 11.77 -11.21 -17.37
CA PRO A 131 12.84 -12.21 -17.41
C PRO A 131 14.09 -11.82 -16.60
N ALA A 132 14.46 -10.54 -16.61
CA ALA A 132 15.58 -10.05 -15.81
C ALA A 132 15.35 -10.19 -14.29
N ARG A 133 14.11 -9.97 -13.84
CA ARG A 133 13.72 -10.12 -12.44
C ARG A 133 13.73 -11.60 -12.02
N LYS A 134 13.23 -12.50 -12.89
CA LYS A 134 13.28 -13.95 -12.65
C LYS A 134 14.72 -14.46 -12.50
N LYS A 135 15.63 -14.06 -13.41
CA LYS A 135 17.06 -14.38 -13.30
C LYS A 135 17.66 -13.87 -11.98
N ARG A 136 17.32 -12.63 -11.60
CA ARG A 136 17.75 -12.03 -10.33
C ARG A 136 17.27 -12.84 -9.12
N TRP A 137 16.04 -13.34 -9.13
CA TRP A 137 15.51 -14.22 -8.07
C TRP A 137 16.26 -15.54 -7.98
N GLU A 138 16.56 -16.18 -9.10
CA GLU A 138 17.36 -17.41 -9.12
C GLU A 138 18.76 -17.22 -8.51
N GLU A 139 19.41 -16.10 -8.80
CA GLU A 139 20.71 -15.74 -8.21
C GLU A 139 20.59 -15.42 -6.71
N LEU A 140 19.56 -14.68 -6.30
CA LEU A 140 19.28 -14.39 -4.89
C LEU A 140 18.97 -15.66 -4.10
N ASN A 141 18.12 -16.55 -4.60
CA ASN A 141 17.74 -17.78 -3.90
C ASN A 141 18.96 -18.66 -3.62
N LYS A 142 19.90 -18.79 -4.58
CA LYS A 142 21.17 -19.50 -4.35
C LYS A 142 21.96 -18.93 -3.16
N ILE A 143 21.97 -17.61 -3.02
CA ILE A 143 22.63 -16.91 -1.91
C ILE A 143 21.86 -17.13 -0.61
N LEU A 144 20.55 -16.91 -0.61
CA LEU A 144 19.68 -17.02 0.56
C LEU A 144 19.72 -18.44 1.13
N ASP A 145 19.54 -19.45 0.28
CA ASP A 145 19.59 -20.86 0.68
C ASP A 145 20.96 -21.24 1.28
N ARG A 146 22.05 -20.78 0.64
CA ARG A 146 23.42 -21.01 1.15
C ARG A 146 23.62 -20.38 2.52
N ASN A 147 23.23 -19.12 2.67
CA ASN A 147 23.45 -18.36 3.91
C ASN A 147 22.56 -18.87 5.05
N GLN A 148 21.31 -19.26 4.74
CA GLN A 148 20.41 -19.88 5.70
C GLN A 148 20.99 -21.20 6.22
N ARG A 149 21.46 -22.09 5.33
CA ARG A 149 22.12 -23.35 5.73
C ARG A 149 23.36 -23.11 6.59
N ALA A 150 24.22 -22.17 6.19
CA ALA A 150 25.42 -21.84 6.95
C ALA A 150 25.08 -21.34 8.37
N LYS A 151 23.99 -20.57 8.51
CA LYS A 151 23.56 -20.04 9.81
C LYS A 151 22.93 -21.11 10.71
N VAL A 152 22.11 -22.00 10.16
CA VAL A 152 21.58 -23.17 10.89
C VAL A 152 22.73 -24.02 11.42
N ASN A 153 23.75 -24.27 10.59
CA ASN A 153 24.92 -25.04 10.99
C ASN A 153 25.77 -24.36 12.09
N ALA A 154 25.82 -23.02 12.10
CA ALA A 154 26.61 -22.26 13.06
C ALA A 154 25.89 -22.01 14.40
N ALA A 155 24.57 -21.79 14.37
CA ALA A 155 23.80 -21.35 15.55
C ALA A 155 22.91 -22.44 16.17
N GLY A 156 22.74 -23.60 15.53
CA GLY A 156 21.89 -24.70 16.04
C GLY A 156 20.39 -24.39 16.08
N GLU A 157 19.98 -23.19 15.68
CA GLU A 157 18.59 -22.71 15.70
C GLU A 157 18.16 -22.23 14.31
N SER A 158 16.87 -22.39 13.99
CA SER A 158 16.27 -21.79 12.80
C SER A 158 16.39 -20.26 12.89
N SER A 159 17.14 -19.67 11.96
CA SER A 159 17.37 -18.22 11.91
C SER A 159 16.05 -17.43 11.93
N THR A 160 15.90 -16.52 12.88
CA THR A 160 14.87 -15.46 12.85
C THR A 160 15.10 -14.51 11.65
N GLY A 161 14.03 -13.91 11.13
CA GLY A 161 13.93 -13.30 9.79
C GLY A 161 15.11 -12.44 9.30
N TYR A 162 15.44 -12.57 8.00
CA TYR A 162 16.55 -11.98 7.21
C TYR A 162 17.93 -11.80 7.86
N SER A 163 18.18 -12.35 9.04
CA SER A 163 19.44 -12.15 9.75
C SER A 163 20.62 -12.95 9.13
N TYR A 164 20.38 -13.68 8.04
CA TYR A 164 21.38 -14.37 7.20
C TYR A 164 21.67 -13.61 5.89
N VAL A 165 20.98 -12.50 5.62
CA VAL A 165 21.19 -11.71 4.40
C VAL A 165 22.41 -10.80 4.57
N SER A 166 23.35 -10.89 3.62
CA SER A 166 24.56 -10.07 3.58
C SER A 166 24.46 -9.01 2.50
N PHE A 167 24.77 -7.75 2.82
CA PHE A 167 24.78 -6.68 1.83
C PHE A 167 25.76 -6.96 0.68
N SER A 168 26.94 -7.52 0.98
CA SER A 168 27.93 -7.83 -0.06
C SER A 168 27.45 -8.88 -1.05
N ASP A 169 26.66 -9.86 -0.60
CA ASP A 169 26.06 -10.85 -1.49
C ASP A 169 24.91 -10.24 -2.31
N VAL A 170 24.04 -9.47 -1.66
CA VAL A 170 22.91 -8.80 -2.32
C VAL A 170 23.40 -7.77 -3.34
N ASP A 171 24.42 -6.96 -3.03
CA ASP A 171 24.99 -5.95 -3.94
C ASP A 171 25.61 -6.58 -5.19
N ARG A 172 26.09 -7.82 -5.14
CA ARG A 172 26.58 -8.52 -6.34
C ARG A 172 25.47 -8.80 -7.35
N VAL A 173 24.24 -9.01 -6.87
CA VAL A 173 23.07 -9.36 -7.69
C VAL A 173 22.17 -8.14 -7.97
N MET A 174 22.10 -7.22 -7.01
CA MET A 174 21.17 -6.09 -6.97
C MET A 174 21.90 -4.75 -6.83
N ARG A 175 23.07 -4.61 -7.47
CA ARG A 175 23.86 -3.36 -7.42
C ARG A 175 23.00 -2.16 -7.78
N ALA A 176 22.80 -1.27 -6.81
CA ALA A 176 22.01 -0.08 -7.01
C ALA A 176 22.77 0.93 -7.87
N ARG A 177 22.08 1.51 -8.85
CA ARG A 177 22.55 2.66 -9.62
C ARG A 177 22.18 3.95 -8.89
N ARG A 178 22.99 4.99 -9.05
CA ARG A 178 22.66 6.32 -8.53
C ARG A 178 21.41 6.85 -9.24
N TYR A 179 20.50 7.39 -8.46
CA TYR A 179 19.27 8.02 -8.90
C TYR A 179 18.96 9.16 -7.94
N GLU A 180 18.31 10.21 -8.43
CA GLU A 180 17.84 11.30 -7.58
C GLU A 180 16.33 11.17 -7.44
N GLN A 181 15.84 10.96 -6.21
CA GLN A 181 14.41 10.84 -5.94
C GLN A 181 13.74 12.21 -6.12
N PRO A 182 12.76 12.36 -7.04
CA PRO A 182 12.04 13.59 -7.20
C PRO A 182 11.32 14.03 -5.92
N ARG A 183 10.99 15.31 -5.88
CA ARG A 183 10.16 15.92 -4.83
C ARG A 183 8.81 16.28 -5.41
N LYS A 184 7.75 16.05 -4.63
CA LYS A 184 6.42 16.58 -4.91
C LYS A 184 6.05 17.54 -3.79
N VAL A 185 5.64 18.75 -4.14
CA VAL A 185 5.39 19.83 -3.18
C VAL A 185 4.29 19.44 -2.20
N ILE A 186 4.53 19.71 -0.91
CA ILE A 186 3.54 19.61 0.17
C ILE A 186 3.21 21.02 0.66
N GLU A 187 1.93 21.28 0.94
CA GLU A 187 1.45 22.54 1.55
C GLU A 187 2.23 22.88 2.82
N ASN A 188 2.65 24.14 2.96
CA ASN A 188 3.52 24.57 4.05
C ASN A 188 2.88 24.34 5.42
N GLU A 189 1.56 24.50 5.53
CA GLU A 189 0.80 24.29 6.75
C GLU A 189 0.93 22.85 7.27
N LYS A 190 0.98 21.86 6.37
CA LYS A 190 1.18 20.44 6.74
C LYS A 190 2.61 20.19 7.21
N ILE A 191 3.58 20.82 6.56
CA ILE A 191 4.99 20.77 6.95
C ILE A 191 5.19 21.44 8.32
N ASP A 192 4.52 22.56 8.58
CA ASP A 192 4.59 23.26 9.87
C ASP A 192 4.08 22.38 11.01
N VAL A 193 2.94 21.72 10.83
CA VAL A 193 2.40 20.77 11.82
C VAL A 193 3.37 19.63 12.09
N LEU A 194 3.95 19.02 11.06
CA LEU A 194 4.95 17.97 11.21
C LEU A 194 6.19 18.48 11.94
N TYR A 195 6.67 19.65 11.57
CA TYR A 195 7.86 20.26 12.15
C TYR A 195 7.68 20.55 13.64
N GLU A 196 6.58 21.22 14.02
CA GLU A 196 6.24 21.50 15.41
C GLU A 196 6.11 20.20 16.23
N TYR A 197 5.54 19.14 15.64
CA TYR A 197 5.46 17.85 16.31
C TYR A 197 6.85 17.22 16.56
N LEU A 198 7.77 17.31 15.60
CA LEU A 198 9.15 16.84 15.78
C LEU A 198 9.90 17.66 16.85
N LEU A 199 9.60 18.96 17.00
CA LEU A 199 10.13 19.77 18.09
C LEU A 199 9.63 19.28 19.45
N LEU A 200 8.35 18.93 19.57
CA LEU A 200 7.78 18.34 20.79
C LEU A 200 8.46 17.02 21.14
N LEU A 201 8.67 16.15 20.16
CA LEU A 201 9.38 14.88 20.36
C LEU A 201 10.81 15.09 20.83
N THR A 202 11.53 16.06 20.24
CA THR A 202 12.91 16.34 20.64
C THR A 202 12.98 16.86 22.08
N LYS A 203 12.01 17.67 22.52
CA LYS A 203 11.89 18.08 23.94
C LYS A 203 11.60 16.91 24.87
N ALA A 204 10.76 15.96 24.45
CA ALA A 204 10.33 14.83 25.29
C ALA A 204 11.38 13.70 25.37
N PHE A 205 12.06 13.41 24.26
CA PHE A 205 12.97 12.27 24.13
C PHE A 205 14.46 12.68 24.16
N GLY A 206 14.79 13.97 24.06
CA GLY A 206 16.16 14.46 23.93
C GLY A 206 16.74 14.21 22.53
N GLU A 207 18.08 14.19 22.42
CA GLU A 207 18.78 14.09 21.13
C GLU A 207 18.35 12.89 20.29
N ILE A 208 18.11 13.10 19.00
CA ILE A 208 17.49 12.10 18.12
C ILE A 208 18.43 10.92 17.83
N VAL A 209 19.73 11.19 17.76
CA VAL A 209 20.76 10.23 17.36
C VAL A 209 21.15 9.25 18.47
N ASN A 210 20.77 9.51 19.72
CA ASN A 210 21.09 8.64 20.85
C ASN A 210 20.00 7.56 21.05
N GLY A 211 20.33 6.53 21.85
CA GLY A 211 19.38 5.46 22.20
C GLY A 211 19.32 4.29 21.22
N LYS A 212 18.30 3.44 21.40
CA LYS A 212 18.07 2.22 20.61
C LYS A 212 17.21 2.51 19.37
N GLU A 213 17.18 1.57 18.44
CA GLU A 213 16.36 1.63 17.21
C GLU A 213 14.89 1.97 17.49
N ALA A 214 14.32 1.41 18.57
CA ALA A 214 12.96 1.72 19.02
C ALA A 214 12.71 3.22 19.28
N LYS A 215 13.72 3.97 19.76
CA LYS A 215 13.61 5.43 19.95
C LYS A 215 13.45 6.15 18.60
N ARG A 216 14.17 5.70 17.57
CA ARG A 216 14.16 6.33 16.24
C ARG A 216 12.80 6.20 15.56
N LEU A 217 12.05 5.13 15.84
CA LEU A 217 10.69 4.95 15.34
C LEU A 217 9.78 6.11 15.69
N TYR A 218 9.91 6.69 16.90
CA TYR A 218 9.11 7.85 17.31
C TYR A 218 9.36 9.10 16.46
N PHE A 219 10.51 9.21 15.80
CA PHE A 219 10.85 10.32 14.90
C PHE A 219 10.56 9.99 13.43
N ILE A 220 10.69 8.72 13.03
CA ILE A 220 10.40 8.26 11.66
C ILE A 220 8.89 8.27 11.39
N VAL A 221 8.09 7.71 12.31
CA VAL A 221 6.64 7.54 12.14
C VAL A 221 5.92 8.85 11.82
N PRO A 222 6.16 9.99 12.51
CA PRO A 222 5.50 11.24 12.20
C PRO A 222 5.69 11.71 10.75
N VAL A 223 6.89 11.52 10.19
CA VAL A 223 7.18 11.88 8.79
C VAL A 223 6.33 11.01 7.85
N LEU A 224 6.31 9.69 8.10
CA LEU A 224 5.51 8.75 7.31
C LEU A 224 4.01 9.06 7.42
N VAL A 225 3.50 9.28 8.64
CA VAL A 225 2.09 9.57 8.93
C VAL A 225 1.65 10.87 8.26
N CYS A 226 2.47 11.92 8.33
CA CYS A 226 2.18 13.19 7.67
C CYS A 226 2.01 12.98 6.16
N VAL A 227 2.94 12.26 5.51
CA VAL A 227 2.88 12.02 4.07
C VAL A 227 1.73 11.08 3.68
N CYS A 228 1.55 9.95 4.38
CA CYS A 228 0.47 9.01 4.08
C CYS A 228 -0.92 9.64 4.30
N GLY A 229 -1.03 10.54 5.29
CA GLY A 229 -2.25 11.30 5.57
C GLY A 229 -2.67 12.26 4.45
N LEU A 230 -1.80 12.56 3.47
CA LEU A 230 -2.13 13.40 2.31
C LEU A 230 -2.97 12.67 1.25
N PHE A 231 -3.19 11.36 1.40
CA PHE A 231 -3.90 10.52 0.41
C PHE A 231 -5.32 10.14 0.84
N ASP A 232 -5.93 10.87 1.78
CA ASP A 232 -7.34 10.70 2.19
C ASP A 232 -7.77 9.24 2.47
N GLY A 233 -6.85 8.41 2.99
CA GLY A 233 -7.06 7.00 3.33
C GLY A 233 -6.71 5.98 2.24
N GLU A 234 -6.30 6.42 1.05
CA GLU A 234 -5.83 5.53 -0.02
C GLU A 234 -4.45 4.92 0.27
N VAL A 235 -3.64 5.62 1.07
CA VAL A 235 -2.33 5.15 1.52
C VAL A 235 -2.36 4.86 3.02
N ARG A 236 -1.94 3.64 3.39
CA ARG A 236 -1.96 3.15 4.78
C ARG A 236 -0.58 2.65 5.20
N ILE A 237 -0.26 2.88 6.47
CA ILE A 237 0.94 2.35 7.10
C ILE A 237 0.55 1.06 7.84
N LEU A 238 1.14 -0.06 7.43
CA LEU A 238 1.02 -1.34 8.09
C LEU A 238 2.24 -1.50 9.01
N ALA A 239 2.02 -1.60 10.32
CA ALA A 239 3.08 -1.72 11.30
C ALA A 239 3.43 -3.20 11.55
N GLU A 240 4.72 -3.49 11.72
CA GLU A 240 5.25 -4.82 12.10
C GLU A 240 4.85 -5.96 11.15
N GLU A 241 4.85 -5.69 9.85
CA GLU A 241 4.47 -6.68 8.84
C GLU A 241 5.59 -7.70 8.62
N THR A 242 5.20 -8.98 8.63
CA THR A 242 6.05 -10.08 8.16
C THR A 242 5.76 -10.35 6.69
N VAL A 243 6.82 -10.40 5.89
CA VAL A 243 6.76 -10.68 4.46
C VAL A 243 7.45 -12.03 4.24
N THR A 244 6.70 -12.99 3.70
CA THR A 244 7.16 -14.36 3.44
C THR A 244 7.19 -14.65 1.95
N GLY A 245 8.34 -15.14 1.50
CA GLY A 245 8.65 -15.48 0.13
C GLY A 245 7.76 -16.55 -0.49
N LYS A 246 7.49 -16.42 -1.80
CA LYS A 246 7.04 -17.55 -2.64
C LYS A 246 8.15 -17.96 -3.62
N ARG A 247 8.38 -17.16 -4.67
CA ARG A 247 9.43 -17.42 -5.66
C ARG A 247 10.80 -16.92 -5.22
N VAL A 248 10.84 -15.94 -4.33
CA VAL A 248 12.06 -15.47 -3.67
C VAL A 248 12.09 -16.08 -2.28
N HIS A 249 13.12 -16.83 -1.91
CA HIS A 249 13.23 -17.57 -0.64
C HIS A 249 13.60 -16.66 0.55
N GLY A 250 13.05 -15.44 0.57
CA GLY A 250 13.33 -14.42 1.56
C GLY A 250 12.16 -14.24 2.52
N ASP A 251 12.44 -14.29 3.82
CA ASP A 251 11.44 -14.02 4.86
C ASP A 251 11.97 -13.01 5.87
N GLY A 252 11.13 -12.04 6.24
CA GLY A 252 11.41 -11.23 7.41
C GLY A 252 10.41 -10.14 7.72
N ALA A 253 10.66 -9.51 8.86
CA ALA A 253 9.80 -8.50 9.46
C ALA A 253 10.31 -7.08 9.15
N PHE A 254 9.36 -6.22 8.83
CA PHE A 254 9.58 -4.82 8.55
C PHE A 254 8.81 -3.97 9.55
N GLU A 255 9.45 -2.91 10.04
CA GLU A 255 8.82 -2.01 11.02
C GLU A 255 7.58 -1.36 10.41
N PHE A 256 7.66 -0.94 9.15
CA PHE A 256 6.50 -0.50 8.38
C PHE A 256 6.52 -1.01 6.94
N VAL A 257 5.33 -1.32 6.43
CA VAL A 257 5.06 -1.49 5.01
C VAL A 257 3.95 -0.50 4.64
N ILE A 258 4.15 0.24 3.57
CA ILE A 258 3.16 1.21 3.08
C ILE A 258 2.34 0.54 1.98
N GLU A 259 1.04 0.54 2.18
CA GLU A 259 0.03 0.01 1.27
C GLU A 259 -0.64 1.17 0.55
N ARG A 260 -0.78 1.09 -0.77
CA ARG A 260 -1.54 2.03 -1.60
C ARG A 260 -2.63 1.25 -2.32
N GLY A 261 -3.89 1.64 -2.11
CA GLY A 261 -5.04 0.84 -2.53
C GLY A 261 -5.02 -0.53 -1.86
N SER A 262 -4.89 -1.59 -2.65
CA SER A 262 -4.82 -2.98 -2.17
C SER A 262 -3.42 -3.59 -2.21
N LYS A 263 -2.39 -2.85 -2.65
CA LYS A 263 -1.04 -3.37 -2.87
C LYS A 263 -0.05 -2.76 -1.90
N ARG A 264 0.88 -3.57 -1.40
CA ARG A 264 2.01 -3.12 -0.58
C ARG A 264 3.11 -2.58 -1.50
N VAL A 265 3.33 -1.28 -1.48
CA VAL A 265 4.15 -0.57 -2.50
C VAL A 265 5.48 -0.04 -1.97
N CYS A 266 5.67 0.06 -0.66
CA CYS A 266 6.93 0.50 -0.08
C CYS A 266 7.26 -0.23 1.22
N ILE A 267 8.53 -0.61 1.38
CA ILE A 267 9.07 -1.14 2.63
C ILE A 267 9.80 -0.03 3.38
N VAL A 268 9.62 0.09 4.69
CA VAL A 268 10.45 0.97 5.53
C VAL A 268 11.19 0.12 6.55
N LYS A 269 12.52 0.21 6.50
CA LYS A 269 13.43 -0.42 7.45
C LYS A 269 14.09 0.64 8.32
N ALA A 270 13.82 0.60 9.61
CA ALA A 270 14.58 1.39 10.56
C ALA A 270 15.94 0.71 10.82
N LYS A 271 17.00 1.49 10.96
CA LYS A 271 18.31 1.02 11.43
C LYS A 271 18.95 2.08 12.31
N ARG A 272 19.74 1.66 13.29
CA ARG A 272 20.59 2.60 14.06
C ARG A 272 21.85 2.97 13.28
N ASP A 273 22.67 1.95 12.98
CA ASP A 273 24.01 2.10 12.40
C ASP A 273 24.23 1.19 11.18
N ASP A 274 23.72 -0.05 11.20
CA ASP A 274 23.96 -1.04 10.12
C ASP A 274 23.01 -0.85 8.93
N PHE A 275 23.23 0.26 8.22
CA PHE A 275 22.52 0.58 6.98
C PHE A 275 22.73 -0.46 5.89
N GLN A 276 23.89 -1.10 5.82
CA GLN A 276 24.17 -2.13 4.84
C GLN A 276 23.25 -3.33 5.04
N GLN A 277 23.13 -3.83 6.27
CA GLN A 277 22.15 -4.87 6.58
C GLN A 277 20.73 -4.38 6.29
N GLY A 278 20.39 -3.14 6.66
CA GLY A 278 19.07 -2.56 6.36
C GLY A 278 18.73 -2.56 4.87
N LEU A 279 19.68 -2.15 4.02
CA LEU A 279 19.56 -2.16 2.57
C LEU A 279 19.43 -3.57 2.01
N ALA A 280 20.23 -4.52 2.52
CA ALA A 280 20.16 -5.91 2.09
C ALA A 280 18.77 -6.52 2.40
N GLN A 281 18.26 -6.28 3.60
CA GLN A 281 16.92 -6.70 4.03
C GLN A 281 15.82 -6.04 3.18
N ALA A 282 15.94 -4.73 2.96
CA ALA A 282 14.98 -3.97 2.16
C ALA A 282 14.94 -4.44 0.70
N TYR A 283 16.09 -4.74 0.08
CA TYR A 283 16.15 -5.19 -1.31
C TYR A 283 15.57 -6.59 -1.50
N VAL A 284 15.93 -7.54 -0.64
CA VAL A 284 15.34 -8.89 -0.69
C VAL A 284 13.84 -8.83 -0.41
N GLY A 285 13.43 -8.08 0.63
CA GLY A 285 12.02 -7.85 0.91
C GLY A 285 11.29 -7.20 -0.27
N SER A 286 11.98 -6.33 -1.01
CA SER A 286 11.39 -5.67 -2.16
C SER A 286 11.08 -6.63 -3.30
N GLU A 287 11.98 -7.58 -3.57
CA GLU A 287 11.72 -8.63 -4.56
C GLU A 287 10.61 -9.59 -4.10
N VAL A 288 10.52 -9.89 -2.81
CA VAL A 288 9.44 -10.72 -2.26
C VAL A 288 8.09 -10.01 -2.41
N LEU A 289 7.97 -8.74 -2.02
CA LEU A 289 6.72 -8.01 -2.22
C LEU A 289 6.37 -7.83 -3.69
N ALA A 290 7.37 -7.56 -4.55
CA ALA A 290 7.13 -7.46 -5.99
C ALA A 290 6.55 -8.77 -6.56
N ASP A 291 7.03 -9.92 -6.08
CA ASP A 291 6.48 -11.23 -6.42
C ASP A 291 5.05 -11.42 -5.90
N LEU A 292 4.83 -11.16 -4.61
CA LEU A 292 3.55 -11.38 -3.94
C LEU A 292 2.44 -10.49 -4.50
N GLU A 293 2.75 -9.24 -4.81
CA GLU A 293 1.80 -8.19 -5.22
C GLU A 293 1.72 -8.02 -6.74
N GLY A 294 2.55 -8.73 -7.51
CA GLY A 294 2.62 -8.61 -8.97
C GLY A 294 3.08 -7.24 -9.45
N LEU A 295 3.98 -6.58 -8.71
CA LEU A 295 4.40 -5.20 -8.98
C LEU A 295 5.61 -5.15 -9.91
N THR A 296 5.63 -4.20 -10.86
CA THR A 296 6.78 -3.94 -11.73
C THR A 296 7.89 -3.13 -11.06
N ASP A 297 7.52 -2.39 -10.03
CA ASP A 297 8.37 -1.55 -9.21
C ASP A 297 7.92 -1.60 -7.75
N LEU A 298 8.90 -1.48 -6.84
CA LEU A 298 8.62 -1.37 -5.42
C LEU A 298 9.62 -0.39 -4.81
N PHE A 299 9.13 0.45 -3.91
CA PHE A 299 9.98 1.36 -3.17
C PHE A 299 10.50 0.71 -1.89
N SER A 300 11.66 1.19 -1.43
CA SER A 300 12.10 0.94 -0.07
C SER A 300 12.82 2.15 0.52
N ILE A 301 12.66 2.31 1.83
CA ILE A 301 13.29 3.34 2.63
C ILE A 301 14.09 2.66 3.73
N VAL A 302 15.38 2.96 3.82
CA VAL A 302 16.21 2.57 4.97
C VAL A 302 16.66 3.83 5.67
N THR A 303 16.35 3.97 6.96
CA THR A 303 16.59 5.22 7.66
C THR A 303 16.92 5.04 9.13
N ASN A 304 17.72 5.96 9.66
CA ASN A 304 17.91 6.16 11.09
C ASN A 304 17.29 7.51 11.56
N PHE A 305 16.39 8.09 10.76
CA PHE A 305 15.88 9.46 10.81
C PHE A 305 16.85 10.57 10.37
N LYS A 306 18.15 10.44 10.65
CA LYS A 306 19.16 11.41 10.18
C LYS A 306 19.53 11.17 8.73
N GLU A 307 19.77 9.92 8.36
CA GLU A 307 20.09 9.50 7.00
C GLU A 307 18.92 8.71 6.43
N TRP A 308 18.58 8.99 5.18
CA TRP A 308 17.47 8.37 4.45
C TRP A 308 17.98 7.85 3.13
N TYR A 309 17.87 6.54 2.92
CA TYR A 309 18.16 5.90 1.65
C TYR A 309 16.84 5.53 0.99
N PHE A 310 16.55 6.16 -0.15
CA PHE A 310 15.36 5.89 -0.96
C PHE A 310 15.77 5.00 -2.11
N SER A 311 15.14 3.83 -2.26
CA SER A 311 15.41 2.93 -3.37
C SER A 311 14.15 2.60 -4.14
N ARG A 312 14.29 2.36 -5.44
CA ARG A 312 13.26 1.76 -6.28
C ARG A 312 13.80 0.49 -6.93
N CYS A 313 13.15 -0.63 -6.64
CA CYS A 313 13.45 -1.94 -7.20
C CYS A 313 12.59 -2.14 -8.44
N LEU A 314 13.16 -1.91 -9.62
CA LEU A 314 12.50 -2.09 -10.92
C LEU A 314 12.72 -3.51 -11.45
N ASN A 315 12.02 -3.88 -12.52
CA ASN A 315 12.12 -5.19 -13.16
C ASN A 315 13.56 -5.58 -13.55
N ASP A 316 14.38 -4.63 -14.01
CA ASP A 316 15.70 -4.88 -14.58
C ASP A 316 16.86 -4.35 -13.73
N ARG A 317 16.58 -3.44 -12.78
CA ARG A 317 17.62 -2.79 -11.96
C ARG A 317 17.10 -2.30 -10.62
N VAL A 318 18.02 -1.93 -9.76
CA VAL A 318 17.75 -1.18 -8.52
C VAL A 318 18.38 0.19 -8.67
N GLU A 319 17.68 1.19 -8.20
CA GLU A 319 18.15 2.57 -8.16
C GLU A 319 18.04 3.11 -6.74
N ARG A 320 19.00 3.93 -6.33
CA ARG A 320 19.07 4.48 -4.98
C ARG A 320 19.49 5.95 -4.99
N ASP A 321 18.79 6.70 -4.16
CA ASP A 321 19.11 8.06 -3.71
C ASP A 321 19.40 8.04 -2.20
N ASP A 322 20.18 9.00 -1.74
CA ASP A 322 20.43 9.23 -0.32
C ASP A 322 20.23 10.70 0.04
N ALA A 323 19.69 10.94 1.23
CA ALA A 323 19.51 12.28 1.76
C ALA A 323 19.82 12.29 3.25
N THR A 324 20.58 13.29 3.67
CA THR A 324 20.78 13.61 5.07
C THR A 324 19.77 14.69 5.49
N MET A 325 19.17 14.48 6.65
CA MET A 325 18.36 15.44 7.38
C MET A 325 19.32 16.43 8.04
N ASP A 326 19.37 17.67 7.53
CA ASP A 326 20.17 18.72 8.14
C ASP A 326 19.61 19.04 9.54
N MET A 327 20.50 19.14 10.53
CA MET A 327 20.16 19.33 11.93
C MET A 327 21.02 20.45 12.54
N GLU A 328 20.40 21.25 13.40
CA GLU A 328 21.06 22.25 14.25
C GLU A 328 20.84 21.86 15.71
N HIS A 329 21.91 21.60 16.46
CA HIS A 329 21.83 21.14 17.85
C HIS A 329 20.92 19.90 18.05
N ASP A 330 21.06 18.91 17.16
CA ASP A 330 20.22 17.69 17.09
C ASP A 330 18.72 17.89 16.83
N ILE A 331 18.33 19.11 16.41
CA ILE A 331 16.98 19.42 15.96
C ILE A 331 17.00 19.47 14.44
N PRO A 332 16.12 18.74 13.71
CA PRO A 332 16.07 18.84 12.26
C PRO A 332 15.68 20.25 11.85
N THR A 333 16.21 20.75 10.73
CA THR A 333 15.72 22.01 10.17
C THR A 333 14.37 21.79 9.49
N ARG A 334 13.51 22.81 9.52
CA ARG A 334 12.20 22.74 8.84
C ARG A 334 12.32 22.39 7.36
N GLU A 335 13.33 22.95 6.68
CA GLU A 335 13.55 22.70 5.25
C GLU A 335 14.06 21.28 4.98
N ALA A 336 14.87 20.72 5.87
CA ALA A 336 15.27 19.31 5.77
C ALA A 336 14.06 18.36 5.94
N VAL A 337 13.19 18.65 6.91
CA VAL A 337 11.93 17.89 7.11
C VAL A 337 11.06 17.96 5.86
N LYS A 338 10.90 19.16 5.27
CA LYS A 338 10.19 19.37 4.01
C LYS A 338 10.79 18.53 2.89
N LYS A 339 12.11 18.60 2.69
CA LYS A 339 12.82 17.87 1.63
C LYS A 339 12.57 16.36 1.72
N ILE A 340 12.66 15.77 2.91
CA ILE A 340 12.43 14.34 3.11
C ILE A 340 10.95 13.98 2.88
N ALA A 341 10.03 14.75 3.46
CA ALA A 341 8.59 14.51 3.30
C ALA A 341 8.17 14.58 1.82
N GLU A 342 8.65 15.56 1.07
CA GLU A 342 8.34 15.72 -0.36
C GLU A 342 8.93 14.62 -1.25
N LYS A 343 10.09 14.05 -0.88
CA LYS A 343 10.65 12.87 -1.55
C LYS A 343 9.75 11.66 -1.36
N ILE A 344 9.33 11.40 -0.12
CA ILE A 344 8.41 10.28 0.19
C ILE A 344 7.06 10.51 -0.49
N TYR A 345 6.55 11.74 -0.49
CA TYR A 345 5.28 12.07 -1.15
C TYR A 345 5.35 11.81 -2.66
N SER A 346 6.49 12.12 -3.30
CA SER A 346 6.72 11.79 -4.69
C SER A 346 6.83 10.29 -4.97
N MET A 347 7.30 9.48 -4.02
CA MET A 347 7.35 8.02 -4.18
C MET A 347 5.95 7.39 -4.13
N LEU A 348 5.08 7.94 -3.27
CA LEU A 348 3.75 7.39 -3.01
C LEU A 348 2.66 7.99 -3.89
N SER A 349 2.97 9.04 -4.65
CA SER A 349 2.08 9.70 -5.63
C SER A 349 2.13 8.98 -6.96
#